data_AF-A0A1A6H4B1-F1
#
_entry.id   AF-A0A1A6H4B1-F1
#
_cell.length_a   1.000
_cell.length_b   1.000
_cell.length_c   1.000
_cell.angle_alpha   90.00
_cell.angle_beta   90.00
_cell.angle_gamma   90.00
#
_symmetry.space_group_name_H-M   'P 1'
#
loop_
_entity.id
_entity.type
_entity.pdbx_description
1 polymer ?
#
loop_
_entity_poly.entity_id
_entity_poly.type
_entity_poly.pdbx_seq_one_letter_code
_entity_poly.pdbx_strand_id
1 'polypeptide(L)'
;MEPKDIRAVRELINSYLKQFHLAPVMDEEEVAHWFLPREHIIDTFVVESPSGKLTDFLSFYTLPSTVMHHPAHKSLKAAYSFYNIHTETPLLDLMNDALIIAKL
;
A
#
# COMPACT_ATOMS: atom_id res chain seq x y z
N MET A 1 4.51 -3.69 6.72
CA MET A 1 3.65 -4.89 6.87
C MET A 1 4.55 -6.11 6.97
N GLU A 2 4.26 -6.99 7.91
CA GLU A 2 4.96 -8.25 8.15
C GLU A 2 4.03 -9.47 7.96
N PRO A 3 4.55 -10.71 7.86
CA PRO A 3 3.71 -11.89 7.74
C PRO A 3 2.67 -12.06 8.87
N LYS A 4 2.98 -11.58 10.08
CA LYS A 4 2.04 -11.62 11.21
C LYS A 4 0.81 -10.72 11.01
N ASP A 5 0.90 -9.73 10.12
CA ASP A 5 -0.14 -8.72 9.89
C ASP A 5 -1.18 -9.20 8.86
N ILE A 6 -0.91 -10.28 8.12
CA ILE A 6 -1.73 -10.74 6.97
C ILE A 6 -3.21 -10.84 7.33
N ARG A 7 -3.51 -11.53 8.44
CA ARG A 7 -4.90 -11.73 8.87
C ARG A 7 -5.61 -10.42 9.19
N ALA A 8 -4.94 -9.50 9.89
CA ALA A 8 -5.50 -8.20 10.24
C ALA A 8 -5.70 -7.31 9.00
N VAL A 9 -4.75 -7.30 8.07
CA VAL A 9 -4.87 -6.59 6.78
C VAL A 9 -6.01 -7.15 5.95
N ARG A 10 -6.15 -8.49 5.90
CA ARG A 10 -7.25 -9.18 5.21
C ARG A 10 -8.62 -8.81 5.76
N GLU A 11 -8.75 -8.70 7.08
CA GLU A 11 -9.99 -8.25 7.73
C GLU A 11 -10.29 -6.77 7.42
N LEU A 12 -9.27 -5.90 7.49
CA LEU A 12 -9.40 -4.47 7.18
C LEU A 12 -9.81 -4.22 5.73
N ILE A 13 -9.07 -4.77 4.76
CA ILE A 13 -9.32 -4.51 3.33
C ILE A 13 -10.70 -5.01 2.92
N ASN A 14 -11.07 -6.24 3.30
CA ASN A 14 -12.37 -6.81 2.94
C ASN A 14 -13.53 -6.10 3.65
N SER A 15 -13.30 -5.51 4.82
CA SER A 15 -14.33 -4.72 5.50
C SER A 15 -14.50 -3.35 4.87
N TYR A 16 -13.41 -2.65 4.61
CA TYR A 16 -13.42 -1.32 4.01
C TYR A 16 -13.95 -1.34 2.58
N LEU A 17 -13.55 -2.33 1.76
CA LEU A 17 -13.94 -2.37 0.35
C LEU A 17 -15.42 -2.70 0.11
N LYS A 18 -16.16 -3.19 1.11
CA LYS A 18 -17.61 -3.45 1.01
C LYS A 18 -18.45 -2.20 0.67
N GLN A 19 -17.91 -1.01 0.89
CA GLN A 19 -18.59 0.24 0.55
C GLN A 19 -18.65 0.51 -0.96
N PHE A 20 -17.84 -0.20 -1.76
CA PHE A 20 -17.81 -0.02 -3.22
C PHE A 20 -18.69 -1.07 -3.92
N HIS A 21 -19.31 -0.68 -5.04
CA HIS A 21 -20.18 -1.55 -5.83
C HIS A 21 -19.45 -2.76 -6.44
N LEU A 22 -18.16 -2.63 -6.70
CA LEU A 22 -17.30 -3.68 -7.22
C LEU A 22 -15.98 -3.65 -6.46
N ALA A 23 -15.66 -4.77 -5.81
CA ALA A 23 -14.43 -4.92 -5.06
C ALA A 23 -13.97 -6.39 -5.09
N PRO A 24 -12.65 -6.64 -5.11
CA PRO A 24 -12.13 -7.97 -4.83
C PRO A 24 -12.39 -8.34 -3.37
N VAL A 25 -12.68 -9.62 -3.13
CA VAL A 25 -12.69 -10.22 -1.79
C VAL A 25 -11.47 -11.11 -1.73
N MET A 26 -10.52 -10.75 -0.86
CA MET A 26 -9.23 -11.43 -0.80
C MET A 26 -9.16 -12.45 0.33
N ASP A 27 -8.54 -13.59 0.06
CA ASP A 27 -8.08 -14.51 1.10
C ASP A 27 -6.71 -14.12 1.67
N GLU A 28 -6.18 -14.91 2.60
CA GLU A 28 -4.88 -14.63 3.24
C GLU A 28 -3.70 -14.82 2.27
N GLU A 29 -3.78 -15.75 1.32
CA GLU A 29 -2.73 -16.00 0.33
C GLU A 29 -2.66 -14.85 -0.67
N GLU A 30 -3.80 -14.35 -1.12
CA GLU A 30 -3.91 -13.18 -1.98
C GLU A 30 -3.39 -11.93 -1.26
N VAL A 31 -3.76 -11.71 0.01
CA VAL A 31 -3.24 -10.58 0.79
C VAL A 31 -1.73 -10.68 0.96
N ALA A 32 -1.20 -11.87 1.25
CA ALA A 32 0.24 -12.09 1.32
C ALA A 32 0.92 -11.82 -0.02
N HIS A 33 0.30 -12.26 -1.13
CA HIS A 33 0.86 -12.09 -2.46
C HIS A 33 0.93 -10.63 -2.88
N TRP A 34 -0.13 -9.87 -2.61
CA TRP A 34 -0.29 -8.50 -3.08
C TRP A 34 0.31 -7.45 -2.15
N PHE A 35 0.38 -7.70 -0.84
CA PHE A 35 0.73 -6.64 0.12
C PHE A 35 2.02 -6.90 0.92
N LEU A 36 2.57 -8.13 0.97
CA LEU A 36 3.88 -8.29 1.60
C LEU A 36 4.93 -7.48 0.84
N PRO A 37 5.68 -6.60 1.51
CA PRO A 37 6.66 -5.76 0.84
C PRO A 37 7.69 -6.59 0.07
N ARG A 38 7.96 -6.19 -1.16
CA ARG A 38 8.97 -6.79 -2.04
C ARG A 38 9.78 -5.66 -2.64
N GLU A 39 11.09 -5.70 -2.41
CA GLU A 39 12.01 -4.66 -2.85
C GLU A 39 11.82 -4.36 -4.34
N HIS A 40 11.66 -3.07 -4.66
CA HIS A 40 11.44 -2.55 -6.01
C HIS A 40 10.17 -3.03 -6.72
N ILE A 41 9.25 -3.72 -6.03
CA ILE A 41 7.97 -4.18 -6.59
C ILE A 41 6.82 -3.49 -5.87
N ILE A 42 6.64 -3.76 -4.57
CA ILE A 42 5.52 -3.22 -3.79
C ILE A 42 5.97 -2.91 -2.37
N ASP A 43 5.53 -1.75 -1.89
CA ASP A 43 5.74 -1.28 -0.54
C ASP A 43 4.37 -1.17 0.15
N THR A 44 4.27 -1.69 1.37
CA THR A 44 3.03 -1.62 2.17
C THR A 44 3.36 -1.29 3.62
N PHE A 45 2.70 -0.25 4.12
CA PHE A 45 2.86 0.26 5.49
C PHE A 45 1.53 0.16 6.22
N VAL A 46 1.58 -0.26 7.48
CA VAL A 46 0.41 -0.42 8.34
C VAL A 46 0.49 0.60 9.46
N VAL A 47 -0.65 1.09 9.91
CA VAL A 47 -0.78 1.91 11.10
C VAL A 47 -1.25 1.01 12.24
N GLU A 48 -0.45 0.95 13.29
CA GLU A 48 -0.73 0.18 14.49
C GLU A 48 -1.11 1.14 15.63
N SER A 49 -2.27 0.90 16.24
CA SER A 49 -2.71 1.68 17.39
C SER A 49 -1.88 1.36 18.64
N PRO A 50 -1.94 2.19 19.70
CA PRO A 50 -1.26 1.90 20.97
C PRO A 50 -1.65 0.56 21.63
N SER A 51 -2.81 -0.03 21.26
CA SER A 51 -3.24 -1.34 21.74
C SER A 51 -2.72 -2.52 20.91
N GLY A 52 -1.93 -2.26 19.87
CA GLY A 52 -1.38 -3.27 18.97
C GLY A 52 -2.35 -3.73 17.87
N LYS A 53 -3.43 -2.97 17.64
CA LYS A 53 -4.41 -3.28 16.59
C LYS A 53 -4.07 -2.50 15.33
N LEU A 54 -4.06 -3.15 14.18
CA LEU A 54 -3.96 -2.45 12.90
C LEU A 54 -5.26 -1.72 12.58
N THR A 55 -5.14 -0.45 12.22
CA THR A 55 -6.28 0.46 11.96
C THR A 55 -6.34 0.84 10.49
N ASP A 56 -5.19 1.11 9.88
CA ASP A 56 -5.07 1.64 8.54
C ASP A 56 -3.90 0.96 7.83
N PHE A 57 -3.88 0.99 6.50
CA PHE A 57 -2.68 0.69 5.74
C PHE A 57 -2.68 1.40 4.39
N LEU A 58 -1.49 1.62 3.86
CA LEU A 58 -1.27 2.17 2.52
C LEU A 58 -0.33 1.26 1.75
N SER A 59 -0.48 1.25 0.43
CA SER A 59 0.40 0.49 -0.46
C SER A 59 0.61 1.21 -1.79
N PHE A 60 1.82 1.05 -2.33
CA PHE A 60 2.16 1.50 -3.67
C PHE A 60 3.15 0.55 -4.32
N TYR A 61 3.05 0.39 -5.64
CA TYR A 61 4.00 -0.41 -6.41
C TYR A 61 4.95 0.49 -7.20
N THR A 62 6.18 0.02 -7.37
CA THR A 62 7.20 0.71 -8.15
C THR A 62 7.14 0.23 -9.59
N LEU A 63 6.99 1.16 -10.54
CA LEU A 63 7.06 0.88 -11.96
C LEU A 63 8.09 1.82 -12.62
N PRO A 64 9.28 1.32 -12.99
CA PRO A 64 10.28 2.12 -13.69
C PRO A 64 9.90 2.30 -15.16
N SER A 65 10.07 3.51 -15.68
CA SER A 65 9.88 3.84 -17.09
C SER A 65 11.18 4.31 -17.72
N THR A 66 11.52 3.82 -18.91
CA THR A 66 12.71 4.27 -19.64
C THR A 66 12.53 5.70 -20.15
N VAL A 67 13.50 6.57 -19.88
CA VAL A 67 13.53 7.94 -20.40
C VAL A 67 14.32 7.96 -21.70
N MET A 68 13.62 8.13 -22.83
CA MET A 68 14.23 8.13 -24.16
C MET A 68 14.90 9.47 -24.46
N HIS A 69 16.11 9.42 -25.02
CA HIS A 69 16.85 10.57 -25.54
C HIS A 69 17.13 11.73 -24.56
N HIS A 70 17.07 11.50 -23.24
CA HIS A 70 17.44 12.53 -22.26
C HIS A 70 18.95 12.46 -21.91
N PRO A 71 19.65 13.63 -21.86
CA PRO A 71 21.10 13.67 -21.68
C PRO A 71 21.55 13.26 -20.27
N ALA A 72 20.74 13.54 -19.24
CA ALA A 72 21.12 13.35 -17.83
C ALA A 72 20.40 12.21 -17.09
N HIS A 73 19.28 11.69 -17.60
CA HIS A 73 18.44 10.71 -16.90
C HIS A 73 18.03 9.61 -17.86
N LYS A 74 18.04 8.35 -17.41
CA LYS A 74 17.73 7.17 -18.24
C LYS A 74 16.48 6.42 -17.79
N SER A 75 16.04 6.66 -16.55
CA SER A 75 14.90 5.99 -15.96
C SER A 75 14.13 6.97 -15.07
N LEU A 76 12.83 6.81 -15.05
CA LEU A 76 11.91 7.44 -14.12
C LEU A 76 11.37 6.33 -13.21
N LYS A 77 11.72 6.38 -11.92
CA LYS A 77 11.10 5.52 -10.90
C LYS A 77 9.80 6.18 -10.46
N ALA A 78 8.66 5.58 -10.80
CA ALA A 78 7.36 6.06 -10.38
C ALA A 78 6.73 5.10 -9.35
N ALA A 79 6.18 5.67 -8.29
CA ALA A 79 5.35 4.97 -7.32
C ALA A 79 3.88 5.15 -7.71
N TYR A 80 3.18 4.04 -7.91
CA TYR A 80 1.76 4.01 -8.24
C TYR A 80 0.99 3.56 -7.01
N SER A 81 0.10 4.40 -6.51
CA SER A 81 -0.77 4.04 -5.38
C SER A 81 -1.62 2.82 -5.74
N PHE A 82 -1.74 1.87 -4.81
CA PHE A 82 -2.44 0.61 -5.02
C PHE A 82 -3.73 0.54 -4.19
N TYR A 83 -3.66 0.07 -2.94
CA TYR A 83 -4.78 0.15 -1.99
C TYR A 83 -4.39 1.00 -0.78
N ASN A 84 -5.31 1.87 -0.35
CA ASN A 84 -5.17 2.66 0.87
C ASN A 84 -6.46 2.50 1.66
N ILE A 85 -6.35 1.92 2.85
CA ILE A 85 -7.46 1.63 3.75
C ILE A 85 -7.29 2.50 4.97
N HIS A 86 -8.25 3.41 5.16
CA HIS A 86 -8.25 4.34 6.28
C HIS A 86 -9.54 4.16 7.10
N THR A 87 -9.42 4.15 8.42
CA THR A 87 -10.52 3.99 9.38
C THR A 87 -10.40 5.00 10.51
N GLU A 88 -9.25 5.07 11.19
CA GLU A 88 -8.99 5.99 12.30
C GLU A 88 -8.19 7.21 11.84
N THR A 89 -7.22 6.99 10.94
CA THR A 89 -6.41 8.08 10.38
C THR A 89 -7.18 8.80 9.26
N PRO A 90 -7.22 10.15 9.25
CA PRO A 90 -7.78 10.89 8.11
C PRO A 90 -7.05 10.54 6.81
N LEU A 91 -7.79 10.30 5.73
CA LEU A 91 -7.21 9.89 4.45
C LEU A 91 -6.13 10.85 3.94
N LEU A 92 -6.31 12.17 4.13
CA LEU A 92 -5.34 13.16 3.68
C LEU A 92 -3.99 13.01 4.39
N ASP A 93 -4.00 12.69 5.67
CA ASP A 93 -2.79 12.49 6.46
C ASP A 93 -2.10 11.18 6.05
N LEU A 94 -2.88 10.10 5.90
CA LEU A 94 -2.37 8.81 5.42
C LEU A 94 -1.73 8.92 4.03
N MET A 95 -2.35 9.67 3.12
CA MET A 95 -1.81 9.90 1.78
C MET A 95 -0.59 10.84 1.79
N ASN A 96 -0.54 11.81 2.71
CA ASN A 96 0.66 12.63 2.89
C ASN A 96 1.86 11.79 3.33
N ASP A 97 1.66 10.85 4.26
CA ASP A 97 2.70 9.90 4.66
C ASP A 97 3.13 9.01 3.49
N ALA A 98 2.19 8.53 2.67
CA ALA A 98 2.52 7.77 1.45
C ALA A 98 3.47 8.56 0.52
N LEU A 99 3.22 9.86 0.33
CA LEU A 99 4.05 10.74 -0.50
C LEU A 99 5.44 10.98 0.10
N ILE A 100 5.52 11.15 1.42
CA ILE A 100 6.80 11.28 2.13
C ILE A 100 7.61 10.01 1.97
N ILE A 101 6.99 8.84 2.20
CA ILE A 101 7.64 7.54 2.12
C ILE A 101 8.11 7.24 0.69
N ALA A 102 7.28 7.51 -0.32
CA ALA A 102 7.66 7.28 -1.72
C ALA A 102 8.82 8.17 -2.20
N LYS A 103 9.10 9.27 -1.48
CA LYS A 103 10.23 10.16 -1.78
C LYS A 103 11.56 9.67 -1.20
N LEU A 104 11.53 8.89 -0.12
CA LEU A 104 12.70 8.34 0.56
C LEU A 104 13.34 7.21 -0.27
#